data_AF-A0A2W4MIH4-F1
#
_entry.id   AF-A0A2W4MIH4-F1
#
_cell.length_a   1.000
_cell.length_b   1.000
_cell.length_c   1.000
_cell.angle_alpha   90.00
_cell.angle_beta   90.00
_cell.angle_gamma   90.00
#
_symmetry.space_group_name_H-M   'P 1'
#
loop_
_entity.id
_entity.type
_entity.pdbx_description
1 polymer ?
#
loop_
_entity_poly.entity_id
_entity_poly.type
_entity_poly.pdbx_seq_one_letter_code
_entity_poly.pdbx_strand_id
1 'polypeptide(L)' 'MSNQVLRVIILVGTLFPFVVLGYKLFEKESLITAGLYAAMVIVLFGTVLVASRVGPASDSPREPRDQ' A
#
# COMPACT_ATOMS: atom_id res chain seq x y z
N MET A 1 -12.87 17.36 14.91
CA MET A 1 -11.66 17.24 14.08
C MET A 1 -12.12 16.83 12.68
N SER A 2 -11.84 17.62 11.64
CA SER A 2 -12.35 17.36 10.28
C SER A 2 -11.85 16.01 9.75
N ASN A 3 -12.71 15.27 9.05
CA ASN A 3 -12.42 13.94 8.47
C ASN A 3 -11.18 13.96 7.54
N GLN A 4 -10.86 15.12 6.96
CA GLN A 4 -9.62 15.33 6.19
C GLN A 4 -8.36 15.29 7.05
N VAL A 5 -8.38 15.90 8.24
CA VAL A 5 -7.22 15.96 9.14
C VAL A 5 -6.88 14.55 9.64
N LEU A 6 -7.90 13.74 9.94
CA LEU A 6 -7.71 12.36 10.34
C LEU A 6 -7.11 11.50 9.21
N ARG A 7 -7.59 11.67 7.97
CA ARG A 7 -7.04 10.96 6.80
C ARG A 7 -5.58 11.32 6.53
N VAL A 8 -5.22 12.59 6.69
CA VAL A 8 -3.83 13.05 6.52
C VAL A 8 -2.93 12.46 7.62
N ILE A 9 -3.39 12.45 8.87
CA ILE A 9 -2.63 11.84 9.98
C ILE A 9 -2.41 10.34 9.73
N ILE A 10 -3.45 9.63 9.27
CA ILE A 10 -3.33 8.20 8.94
C ILE A 10 -2.33 7.99 7.80
N LEU A 11 -2.44 8.75 6.71
CA LEU A 11 -1.51 8.67 5.57
C LEU A 11 -0.06 8.93 5.98
N VAL A 12 0.18 10.03 6.70
CA VAL A 12 1.53 10.40 7.17
C VAL A 12 2.06 9.36 8.16
N GLY A 13 1.23 8.89 9.09
CA GLY A 13 1.57 7.85 10.05
C GLY A 13 1.92 6.52 9.38
N THR A 14 1.20 6.14 8.32
CA THR A 14 1.52 4.93 7.54
C THR A 14 2.80 5.05 6.72
N LEU A 15 3.17 6.25 6.25
CA LEU A 15 4.39 6.48 5.46
C LEU A 15 5.66 6.59 6.32
N PHE A 16 5.52 7.14 7.54
CA PHE A 16 6.63 7.36 8.46
C PHE A 16 7.57 6.16 8.68
N PRO A 17 7.09 4.92 8.96
CA PRO A 17 7.98 3.78 9.18
C PRO A 17 8.80 3.43 7.93
N PHE A 18 8.25 3.59 6.73
CA PHE A 18 8.97 3.32 5.47
C PHE A 18 10.08 4.34 5.23
N VAL A 19 9.83 5.62 5.56
CA VAL A 19 10.83 6.69 5.44
C VAL A 19 11.98 6.46 6.42
N VAL A 20 11.67 6.15 7.69
CA VAL A 20 12.69 5.88 8.71
C VAL A 20 13.50 4.63 8.37
N LEU A 21 12.85 3.57 7.87
CA LEU A 21 13.54 2.34 7.49
C LEU A 21 14.41 2.54 6.24
N GLY A 22 13.91 3.28 5.23
CA GLY A 22 14.68 3.65 4.05
C GLY A 22 15.92 4.49 4.38
N TYR A 23 15.81 5.45 5.31
CA TYR A 23 16.95 6.23 5.78
C TYR A 23 18.01 5.36 6.46
N LYS A 24 17.60 4.46 7.38
CA LYS A 24 18.53 3.55 8.06
C LYS A 24 19.22 2.57 7.11
N LEU A 25 18.48 2.07 6.11
CA LEU A 25 19.04 1.22 5.06
C LEU A 25 20.06 1.98 4.20
N PHE A 26 19.79 3.25 3.88
CA PHE A 26 20.73 4.07 3.11
C PHE A 26 22.00 4.40 3.90
N GLU A 27 21.88 4.63 5.21
CA GLU A 27 23.01 5.00 6.07
C GLU A 27 23.90 3.80 6.46
N LYS A 28 23.32 2.59 6.58
CA LYS A 28 24.02 1.43 7.16
C LYS A 28 24.21 0.25 6.21
N GLU A 29 23.48 0.20 5.10
CA GLU A 29 23.50 -0.94 4.18
C GLU A 29 23.98 -0.56 2.77
N SER A 30 24.29 -1.58 1.98
CA SER A 30 24.61 -1.42 0.56
C SER A 30 23.46 -0.75 -0.19
N LEU A 31 23.78 0.10 -1.17
CA LEU A 31 22.83 0.69 -2.13
C LEU A 31 21.87 -0.35 -2.74
N ILE A 32 22.33 -1.60 -2.86
CA ILE A 32 21.53 -2.73 -3.34
C ILE A 32 20.36 -3.03 -2.39
N THR A 33 20.58 -3.07 -1.07
CA THR A 33 19.51 -3.35 -0.09
C THR A 33 18.47 -2.23 -0.07
N ALA A 34 18.92 -0.97 -0.11
CA ALA A 34 18.01 0.18 -0.19
C ALA A 34 17.17 0.15 -1.49
N GLY A 35 17.79 -0.20 -2.62
CA GLY A 35 17.10 -0.37 -3.90
C GLY A 35 16.07 -1.50 -3.88
N LEU A 36 16.42 -2.64 -3.27
CA LEU A 36 15.51 -3.79 -3.12
C LEU A 36 14.29 -3.43 -2.27
N TYR A 37 14.51 -2.69 -1.17
CA TYR A 37 13.43 -2.23 -0.31
C TYR A 37 12.48 -1.26 -1.05
N ALA A 38 13.01 -0.30 -1.80
CA ALA A 38 12.20 0.60 -2.61
C ALA A 38 11.39 -0.16 -3.66
N ALA A 39 11.98 -1.16 -4.32
CA ALA A 39 11.28 -2.01 -5.28
C ALA A 39 10.12 -2.79 -4.61
N MET A 40 10.33 -3.36 -3.41
CA MET A 40 9.27 -4.05 -2.67
C MET A 40 8.10 -3.13 -2.33
N VAL A 41 8.38 -1.90 -1.88
CA VAL A 41 7.33 -0.90 -1.58
C VAL A 41 6.54 -0.54 -2.83
N ILE A 42 7.22 -0.30 -3.96
CA ILE A 42 6.56 0.01 -5.24
C ILE A 42 5.67 -1.15 -5.70
N VAL A 43 6.16 -2.39 -5.59
CA VAL A 43 5.38 -3.57 -5.96
C VAL A 43 4.15 -3.70 -5.07
N LEU A 44 4.30 -3.64 -3.74
CA LEU A 44 3.17 -3.74 -2.81
C LEU A 44 2.13 -2.64 -3.05
N PHE A 45 2.58 -1.39 -3.23
CA PHE A 45 1.68 -0.27 -3.47
C PHE A 45 1.00 -0.37 -4.84
N GLY A 46 1.74 -0.79 -5.87
CA GLY A 46 1.22 -1.08 -7.20
C GLY A 46 0.17 -2.18 -7.18
N THR A 47 0.41 -3.26 -6.46
CA THR A 47 -0.54 -4.37 -6.28
C THR A 47 -1.81 -3.89 -5.61
N VAL A 48 -1.72 -3.08 -4.54
CA VAL A 48 -2.90 -2.51 -3.88
C VAL A 48 -3.69 -1.60 -4.82
N LEU A 49 -3.01 -0.75 -5.62
CA LEU A 49 -3.67 0.11 -6.59
C LEU A 49 -4.36 -0.68 -7.71
N VAL A 50 -3.72 -1.74 -8.23
CA VAL A 50 -4.31 -2.63 -9.24
C VAL A 50 -5.50 -3.39 -8.63
N ALA A 51 -5.33 -3.97 -7.44
CA ALA A 51 -6.41 -4.65 -6.72
C ALA A 51 -7.56 -3.72 -6.32
N SER A 52 -7.32 -2.40 -6.20
CA SER A 52 -8.38 -1.41 -5.96
C SER A 52 -9.12 -1.02 -7.25
N ARG A 53 -8.49 -1.19 -8.42
CA ARG A 53 -9.08 -0.93 -9.74
C ARG A 53 -9.88 -2.12 -10.25
N VAL A 54 -9.44 -3.33 -9.92
CA VAL A 54 -10.20 -4.55 -10.10
C VAL A 54 -11.19 -4.58 -8.93
N GLY A 55 -12.44 -4.13 -9.14
CA GLY A 55 -13.47 -4.14 -8.10
C GLY A 55 -13.53 -5.49 -7.38
N PRO A 56 -14.01 -5.53 -6.11
CA PRO A 56 -13.99 -6.74 -5.30
C PRO A 56 -14.52 -7.90 -6.12
N ALA A 57 -13.76 -9.00 -6.19
CA ALA A 57 -14.21 -10.22 -6.85
C ALA A 57 -15.60 -10.52 -6.28
N SER A 58 -16.63 -10.37 -7.12
CA SER A 58 -17.99 -10.54 -6.66
C SER A 58 -18.21 -12.03 -6.42
N ASP A 59 -17.87 -12.50 -5.23
CA ASP A 59 -18.33 -13.77 -4.68
C ASP A 59 -19.80 -13.66 -4.29
N SER A 60 -20.63 -13.07 -5.15
CA SER A 60 -22.07 -13.25 -5.07
C SER A 60 -22.35 -14.59 -5.73
N PRO A 61 -22.84 -15.61 -4.99
CA PRO A 61 -23.43 -16.77 -5.62
C PRO A 61 -24.50 -16.23 -6.57
N ARG A 62 -24.43 -16.56 -7.86
CA ARG A 62 -25.54 -16.28 -8.77
C ARG A 62 -26.76 -16.96 -8.17
N GLU A 63 -27.69 -16.19 -7.59
CA GLU A 63 -29.03 -16.67 -7.36
C GLU A 63 -29.55 -17.16 -8.73
N PRO A 64 -30.03 -18.41 -8.83
CA PRO A 64 -30.67 -18.87 -10.05
C PRO A 64 -31.87 -17.97 -10.30
N ARG A 65 -31.85 -17.24 -11.42
CA ARG A 65 -33.06 -16.61 -11.94
C ARG A 65 -33.95 -17.73 -12.44
N ASP A 66 -34.84 -18.22 -11.58
CA ASP A 66 -36.11 -18.75 -12.02
C ASP A 66 -36.96 -17.56 -12.45
N GLN A 67 -36.96 -17.26 -13.75
CA GLN A 67 -38.02 -16.56 -14.48
C GLN A 67 -37.90 -16.86 -15.98
#